data_AF-A0A7V5VYW3-F1
#
_entry.id   AF-A0A7V5VYW3-F1
#
_cell.length_a   1.000
_cell.length_b   1.000
_cell.length_c   1.000
_cell.angle_alpha   90.00
_cell.angle_beta   90.00
_cell.angle_gamma   90.00
#
_symmetry.space_group_name_H-M   'P 1'
#
loop_
_entity.id
_entity.type
_entity.pdbx_description
1 polymer ?
#
loop_
_entity_poly.entity_id
_entity_poly.type
_entity_poly.pdbx_seq_one_letter_code
_entity_poly.pdbx_strand_id
1 'polypeptide(L)'
;MNYNSEKNNPFDILKYTLSIVASIGIVIIGYRIIRASEDKRIAQELVNNIRVDRKNLTYDLSKYNEFADALYYAMKGLGTDEETIYRIIQSLKTKDDWYMLIKAFGIRKDENLLLWLKDDLGEDEYKYVMDYVNNVLI
;
A
#
# COMPACT_ATOMS: atom_id res chain seq x y z
N MET A 1 41.58 -44.98 29.27
CA MET A 1 41.04 -43.93 28.39
C MET A 1 39.61 -44.31 28.06
N ASN A 2 38.64 -43.77 28.80
CA ASN A 2 37.23 -44.13 28.63
C ASN A 2 36.59 -43.10 27.69
N TYR A 3 36.58 -43.40 26.38
CA TYR A 3 35.83 -42.60 25.42
C TYR A 3 34.38 -43.07 25.49
N ASN A 4 33.59 -42.43 26.36
CA ASN A 4 32.13 -42.58 26.33
C ASN A 4 31.65 -42.06 24.97
N SER A 5 31.45 -42.95 24.00
CA SER A 5 30.70 -42.62 22.80
C SER A 5 29.21 -42.63 23.17
N GLU A 6 28.74 -41.54 23.78
CA GLU A 6 27.31 -41.25 23.78
C GLU A 6 26.90 -41.08 22.31
N LYS A 7 26.41 -42.18 21.72
CA LYS A 7 25.72 -42.11 20.43
C LYS A 7 24.47 -41.29 20.68
N ASN A 8 24.52 -40.00 20.33
CA ASN A 8 23.37 -39.11 20.40
C ASN A 8 22.18 -39.82 19.77
N ASN A 9 21.13 -40.01 20.57
CA ASN A 9 19.94 -40.71 20.14
C ASN A 9 19.37 -39.94 18.92
N PRO A 10 19.06 -40.60 17.79
CA PRO A 10 18.51 -39.93 16.62
C PRO A 10 17.28 -39.07 16.94
N PHE A 11 16.50 -39.43 17.97
CA PHE A 11 15.38 -38.63 18.43
C PHE A 11 15.78 -37.31 19.11
N ASP A 12 16.95 -37.24 19.76
CA ASP A 12 17.45 -36.00 20.36
C ASP A 12 17.95 -35.03 19.30
N ILE A 13 18.68 -35.54 18.30
CA ILE A 13 19.12 -34.76 17.14
C ILE A 13 17.92 -34.13 16.43
N LEU A 14 16.84 -34.90 16.24
CA LEU A 14 15.62 -34.41 15.62
C LEU A 14 14.93 -33.30 16.44
N LYS A 15 14.92 -33.39 17.77
CA LYS A 15 14.35 -32.35 18.63
C LYS A 15 15.15 -31.05 18.57
N TYR A 16 16.48 -31.13 18.61
CA TYR A 16 17.35 -29.95 18.51
C TYR A 16 17.20 -29.25 17.16
N THR A 17 17.18 -30.00 16.05
CA THR A 17 17.01 -29.41 14.72
C THR A 17 15.65 -28.73 14.57
N LEU A 18 14.56 -29.35 15.06
CA LEU A 18 13.23 -28.75 15.07
C LEU A 18 13.20 -27.42 15.86
N SER A 19 13.86 -27.37 17.01
CA SER A 19 13.95 -26.15 17.84
C SER A 19 14.69 -25.01 17.13
N ILE A 20 15.79 -25.32 16.44
CA ILE A 20 16.54 -24.34 15.64
C ILE A 20 15.69 -23.80 14.49
N VAL A 21 15.02 -24.68 13.74
CA VAL A 21 14.14 -24.27 12.62
C VAL A 21 13.00 -23.39 13.12
N ALA A 22 12.37 -23.76 14.25
CA ALA A 22 11.32 -22.94 14.86
C ALA A 22 11.85 -21.55 15.26
N SER A 23 13.05 -21.49 15.84
CA SER A 23 13.69 -20.24 16.26
C SER A 23 13.98 -19.32 15.06
N ILE A 24 14.50 -19.86 13.96
CA ILE A 24 14.73 -19.11 12.71
C ILE A 24 13.40 -18.59 12.16
N GLY A 25 12.35 -19.43 12.16
CA GLY A 25 11.01 -19.04 11.74
C GLY A 25 10.47 -17.84 12.54
N ILE A 26 10.63 -17.85 13.86
CA ILE A 26 10.23 -16.74 14.74
C ILE A 26 10.98 -15.45 14.38
N VAL A 27 12.30 -15.52 14.15
CA VAL A 27 13.11 -14.36 13.76
C VAL A 27 12.66 -13.78 12.43
N ILE A 28 12.39 -14.63 11.43
CA ILE A 28 11.90 -14.18 10.11
C ILE A 28 10.53 -13.51 10.24
N ILE A 29 9.61 -14.11 10.99
CA ILE A 29 8.28 -13.53 11.22
C ILE A 29 8.40 -12.18 11.94
N GLY A 30 9.21 -12.12 13.00
CA GLY A 30 9.49 -10.89 13.73
C GLY A 30 10.06 -9.78 12.85
N TYR A 31 11.05 -10.12 12.00
CA TYR A 31 11.63 -9.19 11.03
C TYR A 31 10.58 -8.66 10.05
N ARG A 32 9.72 -9.54 9.50
CA ARG A 32 8.65 -9.15 8.58
C ARG A 32 7.65 -8.19 9.23
N ILE A 33 7.25 -8.44 10.48
CA ILE A 33 6.30 -7.59 11.21
C ILE A 33 6.89 -6.20 11.46
N ILE A 34 8.15 -6.13 11.93
CA ILE A 34 8.83 -4.84 12.17
C ILE A 34 8.95 -4.06 10.86
N ARG A 35 9.38 -4.71 9.77
CA ARG A 35 9.52 -4.06 8.47
C ARG A 35 8.17 -3.53 7.94
N ALA A 36 7.11 -4.34 7.99
CA ALA A 36 5.78 -3.91 7.57
C ALA A 36 5.26 -2.72 8.38
N SER A 37 5.57 -2.65 9.68
CA SER A 37 5.18 -1.52 10.54
C SER A 37 5.88 -0.21 10.15
N GLU A 38 7.15 -0.31 9.74
CA GLU A 38 7.94 0.83 9.26
C GLU A 38 7.44 1.31 7.90
N ASP A 39 7.23 0.39 6.95
CA ASP A 39 6.75 0.70 5.60
C ASP A 39 5.40 1.44 5.66
N LYS A 40 4.48 0.98 6.53
CA LYS A 40 3.20 1.65 6.77
C LYS A 40 3.35 3.06 7.32
N ARG A 41 4.27 3.27 8.27
CA ARG A 41 4.55 4.59 8.85
C ARG A 41 5.09 5.55 7.78
N ILE A 42 6.04 5.11 6.99
CA ILE A 42 6.64 5.89 5.89
C ILE A 42 5.56 6.25 4.87
N ALA A 43 4.71 5.30 4.47
CA ALA A 43 3.63 5.56 3.52
C ALA A 43 2.66 6.64 4.05
N GLN A 44 2.29 6.56 5.33
CA GLN A 44 1.44 7.57 5.96
C GLN A 44 2.12 8.95 6.04
N GLU A 45 3.41 8.99 6.37
CA GLU A 45 4.18 10.22 6.41
C GLU A 45 4.28 10.89 5.03
N LEU A 46 4.56 10.11 3.98
CA LEU A 46 4.58 10.60 2.61
C LEU A 46 3.26 11.27 2.23
N VAL A 47 2.12 10.62 2.50
CA VAL A 47 0.79 11.20 2.24
C VAL A 47 0.54 12.45 3.09
N ASN A 48 0.90 12.43 4.37
CA ASN A 48 0.69 13.58 5.26
C ASN A 48 1.51 14.81 4.83
N ASN A 49 2.71 14.59 4.32
CA ASN A 49 3.64 15.63 3.85
C ASN A 49 3.29 16.21 2.48
N ILE A 50 2.30 15.64 1.78
CA ILE A 50 1.76 16.25 0.55
C ILE A 50 1.24 17.65 0.89
N ARG A 51 1.78 18.64 0.18
CA ARG A 51 1.36 20.04 0.27
C ARG A 51 0.18 20.26 -0.67
N VAL A 52 -0.82 20.98 -0.17
CA VAL A 52 -2.04 21.33 -0.91
C VAL A 52 -2.32 22.80 -0.65
N ASP A 53 -2.38 23.62 -1.70
CA ASP A 53 -2.93 24.97 -1.60
C ASP A 53 -4.46 24.91 -1.68
N ARG A 54 -5.10 25.16 -0.54
CA ARG A 54 -6.56 25.08 -0.42
C ARG A 54 -7.29 26.09 -1.30
N LYS A 55 -6.63 27.16 -1.74
CA LYS A 55 -7.23 28.18 -2.63
C LYS A 55 -7.46 27.66 -4.04
N ASN A 56 -6.71 26.62 -4.44
CA ASN A 56 -6.77 26.02 -5.76
C ASN A 56 -7.72 24.79 -5.80
N LEU A 57 -8.41 24.50 -4.69
CA LEU A 57 -9.34 23.38 -4.64
C LEU A 57 -10.65 23.75 -5.35
N THR A 58 -11.08 22.85 -6.23
CA THR A 58 -12.35 22.96 -6.95
C THR A 58 -13.55 22.61 -6.07
N TYR A 59 -13.34 21.71 -5.09
CA TYR A 59 -14.42 21.15 -4.27
C TYR A 59 -14.18 21.37 -2.77
N ASP A 60 -15.22 21.17 -1.97
CA ASP A 60 -15.09 21.13 -0.51
C ASP A 60 -14.39 19.84 -0.04
N LEU A 61 -13.79 19.87 1.15
CA LEU A 61 -13.03 18.74 1.71
C LEU A 61 -13.85 17.44 1.80
N SER A 62 -15.15 17.53 2.09
CA SER A 62 -16.04 16.37 2.12
C SER A 62 -16.13 15.66 0.78
N LYS A 63 -16.06 16.40 -0.33
CA LYS A 63 -16.17 15.82 -1.67
C LYS A 63 -14.97 14.95 -2.02
N TYR A 64 -13.77 15.34 -1.60
CA TYR A 64 -12.58 14.49 -1.78
C TYR A 64 -12.66 13.21 -0.94
N ASN A 65 -13.28 13.24 0.23
CA ASN A 65 -13.53 12.03 1.01
C ASN A 65 -14.53 11.10 0.30
N GLU A 66 -15.61 11.65 -0.27
CA GLU A 66 -16.55 10.88 -1.10
C GLU A 66 -15.85 10.25 -2.32
N PHE A 67 -15.00 11.01 -3.02
CA PHE A 67 -14.22 10.52 -4.14
C PHE A 67 -13.24 9.42 -3.72
N ALA A 68 -12.54 9.60 -2.60
CA ALA A 68 -11.64 8.61 -2.05
C ALA A 68 -12.35 7.28 -1.74
N ASP A 69 -13.54 7.35 -1.14
CA ASP A 69 -14.34 6.16 -0.86
C ASP A 69 -14.85 5.48 -2.13
N ALA A 70 -15.37 6.26 -3.08
CA ALA A 70 -15.80 5.73 -4.36
C ALA A 70 -14.65 5.04 -5.12
N LEU A 71 -13.46 5.63 -5.14
CA LEU A 71 -12.26 5.02 -5.74
C LEU A 71 -11.88 3.71 -5.05
N TYR A 72 -11.91 3.69 -3.72
CA TYR A 72 -11.63 2.45 -2.99
C TYR A 72 -12.64 1.36 -3.32
N TYR A 73 -13.93 1.66 -3.40
CA TYR A 73 -14.93 0.66 -3.76
C TYR A 73 -14.86 0.25 -5.24
N ALA A 74 -14.45 1.15 -6.13
CA ALA A 74 -14.23 0.85 -7.54
C ALA A 74 -13.09 -0.15 -7.76
N MET A 75 -12.06 -0.13 -6.89
CA MET A 75 -10.89 -1.02 -7.00
C MET A 75 -10.90 -2.18 -6.00
N LYS A 76 -11.75 -2.12 -4.96
CA LYS A 76 -11.79 -3.16 -3.93
C LYS A 76 -12.65 -4.33 -4.41
N GLY A 77 -12.01 -5.42 -4.83
CA GLY A 77 -12.69 -6.70 -4.98
C GLY A 77 -12.14 -7.52 -6.14
N LEU A 78 -13.05 -8.25 -6.79
CA LEU A 78 -12.75 -8.93 -8.05
C LEU A 78 -13.28 -8.05 -9.18
N GLY A 79 -12.36 -7.58 -10.02
CA GLY A 79 -12.65 -6.62 -11.08
C GLY A 79 -12.51 -5.17 -10.62
N THR A 80 -12.66 -4.28 -11.59
CA THR A 80 -12.38 -2.85 -11.49
C THR A 80 -13.54 -2.09 -12.12
N ASP A 81 -13.97 -1.00 -11.50
CA ASP A 81 -14.93 -0.05 -12.10
C ASP A 81 -14.15 1.15 -12.68
N GLU A 82 -13.60 0.96 -13.89
CA GLU A 82 -12.79 1.95 -14.57
C GLU A 82 -13.59 3.22 -14.88
N GLU A 83 -14.89 3.09 -15.15
CA GLU A 83 -15.77 4.23 -15.40
C GLU A 83 -15.80 5.18 -14.20
N THR A 84 -15.94 4.63 -12.99
CA THR A 84 -15.90 5.44 -11.76
C THR A 84 -14.54 6.08 -11.55
N ILE A 85 -13.45 5.35 -11.81
CA ILE A 85 -12.07 5.87 -11.69
C ILE A 85 -11.88 7.06 -12.65
N TYR A 86 -12.13 6.87 -13.94
CA TYR A 86 -11.94 7.90 -14.95
C TYR A 86 -12.84 9.11 -14.71
N ARG A 87 -14.12 8.89 -14.37
CA ARG A 87 -15.06 9.97 -14.09
C ARG A 87 -14.58 10.85 -12.94
N ILE A 88 -14.06 10.26 -11.86
CA ILE A 88 -13.54 11.03 -10.71
C ILE A 88 -12.27 11.78 -11.12
N ILE A 89 -11.30 11.11 -11.74
CA ILE A 89 -10.01 11.72 -12.09
C ILE A 89 -10.20 12.86 -13.10
N GLN A 90 -11.07 12.69 -14.09
CA GLN A 90 -11.40 13.72 -15.08
C GLN A 90 -12.28 14.85 -14.53
N SER A 91 -12.92 14.65 -13.37
CA SER A 91 -13.67 15.72 -12.71
C SER A 91 -12.77 16.77 -12.08
N LEU A 92 -11.56 16.38 -11.66
CA LEU A 92 -10.56 17.26 -11.06
C LEU A 92 -10.13 18.35 -12.05
N LYS A 93 -9.75 19.53 -11.55
CA LYS A 93 -9.34 20.67 -12.39
C LYS A 93 -7.91 21.07 -12.15
N THR A 94 -7.44 21.02 -10.91
CA THR A 94 -6.11 21.50 -10.54
C THR A 94 -5.21 20.38 -10.01
N LYS A 95 -3.90 20.61 -9.99
CA LYS A 95 -2.97 19.68 -9.32
C LYS A 95 -3.23 19.58 -7.81
N ASP A 96 -3.70 20.66 -7.19
CA ASP A 96 -4.08 20.64 -5.78
C ASP A 96 -5.31 19.76 -5.51
N ASP A 97 -6.26 19.65 -6.46
CA ASP A 97 -7.36 18.68 -6.37
C ASP A 97 -6.84 17.25 -6.31
N TRP A 98 -5.89 16.90 -7.18
CA TRP A 98 -5.26 15.58 -7.22
C TRP A 98 -4.52 15.28 -5.92
N TYR A 99 -3.73 16.23 -5.42
CA TYR A 99 -3.04 16.08 -4.14
C TYR A 99 -3.99 15.96 -2.95
N MET A 100 -5.08 16.73 -2.94
CA MET A 100 -6.11 16.62 -1.91
C MET A 100 -6.84 15.28 -1.96
N LEU A 101 -7.09 14.75 -3.16
CA LEU A 101 -7.66 13.41 -3.35
C LEU A 101 -6.73 12.31 -2.82
N ILE A 102 -5.42 12.38 -3.09
CA ILE A 102 -4.45 11.43 -2.52
C ILE A 102 -4.47 11.50 -0.99
N LYS A 103 -4.50 12.71 -0.41
CA LYS A 103 -4.58 12.89 1.04
C LYS A 103 -5.87 12.33 1.63
N ALA A 104 -7.00 12.56 0.98
CA ALA A 104 -8.30 12.05 1.41
C ALA A 104 -8.38 10.51 1.29
N PHE A 105 -7.76 9.94 0.27
CA PHE A 105 -7.65 8.49 0.11
C PHE A 105 -6.82 7.86 1.22
N GLY A 106 -5.70 8.49 1.58
CA GLY A 106 -4.84 8.04 2.66
C GLY A 106 -4.13 6.73 2.34
N ILE A 107 -3.94 5.91 3.38
CA ILE A 107 -3.42 4.55 3.25
C ILE A 107 -4.57 3.57 3.48
N ARG A 108 -4.84 2.70 2.50
CA ARG A 108 -5.86 1.65 2.54
C ARG A 108 -5.20 0.32 2.24
N LYS A 109 -5.40 -0.69 3.11
CA LYS A 109 -4.70 -1.98 3.02
C LYS A 109 -3.17 -1.84 2.80
N ASP A 110 -2.57 -0.90 3.54
CA ASP A 110 -1.13 -0.61 3.52
C ASP A 110 -0.59 0.04 2.23
N GLU A 111 -1.47 0.48 1.34
CA GLU A 111 -1.14 1.12 0.06
C GLU A 111 -1.81 2.49 -0.10
N ASN A 112 -1.17 3.38 -0.86
CA ASN A 112 -1.73 4.69 -1.21
C ASN A 112 -2.49 4.63 -2.55
N LEU A 113 -3.19 5.71 -2.92
CA LEU A 113 -3.99 5.77 -4.15
C LEU A 113 -3.22 5.39 -5.42
N LEU A 114 -1.94 5.77 -5.54
CA LEU A 114 -1.16 5.47 -6.74
C LEU A 114 -0.89 3.97 -6.88
N LEU A 115 -0.60 3.29 -5.77
CA LEU A 115 -0.41 1.84 -5.77
C LEU A 115 -1.72 1.12 -6.11
N TRP A 116 -2.83 1.54 -5.51
CA TRP A 116 -4.16 1.01 -5.84
C TRP A 116 -4.49 1.16 -7.32
N LEU A 117 -4.27 2.34 -7.91
CA LEU A 117 -4.50 2.57 -9.33
C LEU A 117 -3.57 1.72 -10.21
N LYS A 118 -2.32 1.55 -9.81
CA LYS A 118 -1.33 0.79 -10.56
C LYS A 118 -1.61 -0.71 -10.55
N ASP A 119 -2.09 -1.23 -9.43
CA ASP A 119 -2.34 -2.65 -9.26
C ASP A 119 -3.65 -3.09 -9.92
N ASP A 120 -4.63 -2.18 -10.01
CA ASP A 120 -5.98 -2.48 -10.50
C ASP A 120 -6.20 -2.10 -11.97
N LEU A 121 -5.52 -1.06 -12.48
CA LEU A 121 -5.58 -0.69 -13.90
C LEU A 121 -4.49 -1.38 -14.73
N GLY A 122 -4.79 -1.65 -16.00
CA GLY A 122 -3.78 -2.04 -16.97
C GLY A 122 -2.70 -0.97 -17.17
N GLU A 123 -1.54 -1.34 -17.71
CA GLU A 123 -0.41 -0.42 -17.89
C GLU A 123 -0.77 0.83 -18.72
N ASP A 124 -1.50 0.65 -19.82
CA ASP A 124 -1.94 1.75 -20.69
C ASP A 124 -2.98 2.66 -20.01
N GLU A 125 -3.85 2.09 -19.20
CA GLU A 125 -4.91 2.79 -18.46
C GLU A 125 -4.33 3.61 -17.31
N TYR A 126 -3.43 3.00 -16.53
CA TYR A 126 -2.67 3.69 -15.50
C TYR A 126 -1.85 4.84 -16.11
N LYS A 127 -1.18 4.59 -17.24
CA LYS A 127 -0.44 5.63 -17.96
C LYS A 127 -1.37 6.76 -18.41
N TYR A 128 -2.53 6.45 -18.96
CA TYR A 128 -3.52 7.45 -19.36
C TYR A 128 -3.93 8.34 -18.17
N VAL A 129 -4.23 7.74 -17.02
CA VAL A 129 -4.54 8.47 -15.78
C VAL A 129 -3.40 9.40 -15.37
N MET A 130 -2.17 8.90 -15.36
CA MET A 130 -1.01 9.70 -14.96
C MET A 130 -0.69 10.81 -15.97
N ASP A 131 -0.86 10.56 -17.27
CA ASP A 131 -0.68 11.57 -18.31
C ASP A 131 -1.74 12.67 -18.18
N TYR A 132 -2.99 12.34 -17.85
CA TYR A 132 -4.03 13.33 -17.54
C TYR A 132 -3.63 14.20 -16.34
N VAL A 133 -3.23 13.58 -15.23
CA VAL A 133 -2.82 14.29 -14.01
C VAL A 133 -1.62 15.21 -14.26
N ASN A 134 -0.64 14.76 -15.05
CA ASN A 134 0.60 15.52 -15.25
C ASN A 134 0.46 16.66 -16.27
N ASN A 135 -0.37 16.48 -17.30
CA ASN A 135 -0.40 17.36 -18.47
C ASN A 135 -1.71 18.13 -18.66
N VAL A 136 -2.82 17.69 -18.06
CA VAL A 136 -4.14 18.31 -18.25
C VAL A 136 -4.57 19.15 -17.06
N LEU A 137 -4.26 18.70 -15.83
CA LEU A 137 -4.56 19.49 -14.63
C LEU A 137 -3.73 20.78 -14.62
N ILE A 138 -4.42 21.91 -14.43
CA ILE A 138 -3.83 23.25 -14.43
C ILE A 138 -3.14 23.60 -13.11
#